data_AF-X8IHB9-F1
#
_entry.id   AF-X8IHB9-F1
#
_cell.length_a   1.000
_cell.length_b   1.000
_cell.length_c   1.000
_cell.angle_alpha   90.00
_cell.angle_beta   90.00
_cell.angle_gamma   90.00
#
_symmetry.space_group_name_H-M   'P 1'
#
loop_
_entity.id
_entity.type
_entity.pdbx_description
1 polymer ?
#
loop_
_entity_poly.entity_id
_entity_poly.type
_entity_poly.pdbx_seq_one_letter_code
_entity_poly.pdbx_strand_id
1 'polypeptide(L)'
;MNEIVKYHKDFEKKLVLKNFTASELNFLMAICTKVRDKKEDEVIFTFEELKKLSKWVKTDNKSFIKSLQNTNKKLMALIFEMPNKEAEAGGVTQFVLFPTFDIFPASKILKVAVNTKFAYLLNNLSNNFNQYQLREFASLKSVYSKLLYKELMLFKDTGYRIFKIEDFRKKLDIPEKYRMTNIKQKVLTPIEEDFKHIFSKFEIVKIKNGRDIAQIKFNFTYSNIKPVEVVEDIEKVVNENIGPAGELEQYFKMTFPGVSYTIRHKEVLEKLLQNNSLEYVKQYLKDQWEYSQNDNNVLNKPAYFSSLILGEKSVLKDYLPADYEEKKAEERNRNSKGINTLFSLKDLAEKDITDYKVRKNIISEQIEQQVLLKVDVTEEEYNKIKQDWINKQMEETSNNDLRVLESIFNASQSKKYNVIVSKIDENIEQENNKNSELNKIAELEKQLQEMKNKLKEVEDKKEIKIYTVEDIDPKLLVSKSGKKLTGNARRVKIEKILSELNK
;
A
#
# COMPACT_ATOMS: atom_id res chain seq x y z
N MET A 1 -28.21 17.91 -10.55
CA MET A 1 -27.29 16.84 -10.14
C MET A 1 -25.90 17.42 -10.05
N ASN A 2 -25.27 17.28 -8.88
CA ASN A 2 -23.89 17.69 -8.63
C ASN A 2 -23.01 16.43 -8.69
N GLU A 3 -22.87 15.87 -9.89
CA GLU A 3 -21.99 14.72 -10.09
C GLU A 3 -20.53 15.13 -9.96
N ILE A 4 -19.78 14.36 -9.19
CA ILE A 4 -18.34 14.56 -8.97
C ILE A 4 -17.59 13.50 -9.77
N VAL A 5 -16.72 13.96 -10.67
CA VAL A 5 -15.70 13.10 -11.27
C VAL A 5 -14.62 12.88 -10.22
N LYS A 6 -14.30 11.63 -9.93
CA LYS A 6 -13.22 11.25 -9.01
C LYS A 6 -12.48 10.04 -9.60
N TYR A 7 -11.17 10.13 -9.71
CA TYR A 7 -10.30 9.06 -10.19
C TYR A 7 -8.88 9.21 -9.63
N HIS A 8 -8.09 8.15 -9.62
CA HIS A 8 -6.72 8.16 -9.11
C HIS A 8 -5.82 9.04 -9.98
N LYS A 9 -4.89 9.81 -9.38
CA LYS A 9 -4.04 10.78 -10.12
C LYS A 9 -3.20 10.12 -11.23
N ASP A 10 -2.93 8.82 -11.14
CA ASP A 10 -2.26 8.05 -12.20
C ASP A 10 -2.99 8.08 -13.53
N PHE A 11 -4.32 8.23 -13.53
CA PHE A 11 -5.10 8.36 -14.76
C PHE A 11 -4.54 9.50 -15.63
N GLU A 12 -4.32 10.67 -15.04
CA GLU A 12 -3.75 11.83 -15.75
C GLU A 12 -2.24 11.73 -15.97
N LYS A 13 -1.50 11.15 -15.00
CA LYS A 13 -0.05 11.01 -15.13
C LYS A 13 0.34 10.06 -16.26
N LYS A 14 -0.33 8.90 -16.34
CA LYS A 14 0.02 7.80 -17.24
C LYS A 14 -0.67 7.91 -18.60
N LEU A 15 -1.83 8.56 -18.71
CA LEU A 15 -2.51 8.70 -19.99
C LEU A 15 -2.21 10.00 -20.72
N VAL A 16 -2.29 9.92 -22.04
CA VAL A 16 -2.41 11.06 -22.93
C VAL A 16 -3.61 10.80 -23.84
N LEU A 17 -4.66 11.61 -23.70
CA LEU A 17 -5.91 11.44 -24.43
C LEU A 17 -5.80 12.03 -25.85
N LYS A 18 -5.21 11.26 -26.77
CA LYS A 18 -4.94 11.71 -28.14
C LYS A 18 -6.19 11.71 -29.02
N ASN A 19 -6.34 12.75 -29.83
CA ASN A 19 -7.37 12.91 -30.86
C ASN A 19 -8.82 12.85 -30.36
N PHE A 20 -9.08 13.12 -29.08
CA PHE A 20 -10.44 13.21 -28.54
C PHE A 20 -11.09 14.56 -28.88
N THR A 21 -12.39 14.54 -29.14
CA THR A 21 -13.25 15.73 -29.24
C THR A 21 -13.82 16.09 -27.86
N ALA A 22 -14.40 17.29 -27.76
CA ALA A 22 -14.91 17.79 -26.48
C ALA A 22 -16.04 16.91 -25.92
N SER A 23 -16.92 16.41 -26.79
CA SER A 23 -18.00 15.50 -26.42
C SER A 23 -17.50 14.11 -26.03
N GLU A 24 -16.47 13.59 -26.70
CA GLU A 24 -15.90 12.27 -26.36
C GLU A 24 -15.18 12.32 -25.00
N LEU A 25 -14.50 13.44 -24.67
CA LEU A 25 -13.98 13.66 -23.33
C LEU A 25 -15.10 13.74 -22.28
N ASN A 26 -16.23 14.36 -22.62
CA ASN A 26 -17.39 14.39 -21.72
C ASN A 26 -17.96 12.98 -21.49
N PHE A 27 -18.05 12.14 -22.52
CA PHE A 27 -18.45 10.74 -22.37
C PHE A 27 -17.51 9.99 -21.45
N LEU A 28 -16.19 10.12 -21.64
CA LEU A 28 -15.20 9.48 -20.77
C LEU A 28 -15.40 9.88 -19.31
N MET A 29 -15.53 11.17 -19.00
CA MET A 29 -15.70 11.62 -17.61
C MET A 29 -17.05 11.21 -17.02
N ALA A 30 -18.12 11.18 -17.82
CA ALA A 30 -19.43 10.67 -17.40
C ALA A 30 -19.37 9.17 -17.08
N ILE A 31 -18.69 8.38 -17.93
CA ILE A 31 -18.44 6.95 -17.71
C ILE A 31 -17.66 6.75 -16.41
N CYS A 32 -16.51 7.41 -16.26
CA CYS A 32 -15.70 7.33 -15.04
C CYS A 32 -16.50 7.67 -13.77
N THR A 33 -17.45 8.60 -13.85
CA THR A 33 -18.27 9.01 -12.69
C THR A 33 -19.19 7.89 -12.21
N LYS A 34 -19.81 7.13 -13.12
CA LYS A 34 -20.77 6.08 -12.75
C LYS A 34 -20.13 4.74 -12.46
N VAL A 35 -18.99 4.44 -13.08
CA VAL A 35 -18.25 3.19 -12.82
C VAL A 35 -17.47 3.26 -11.50
N ARG A 36 -17.25 4.46 -10.97
CA ARG A 36 -16.72 4.66 -9.62
C ARG A 36 -17.55 3.89 -8.58
N ASP A 37 -16.86 3.27 -7.63
CA ASP A 37 -17.43 2.52 -6.50
C ASP A 37 -18.26 1.29 -6.92
N LYS A 38 -18.16 0.86 -8.18
CA LYS A 38 -18.84 -0.32 -8.75
C LYS A 38 -17.89 -1.50 -9.01
N LYS A 39 -16.66 -1.44 -8.51
CA LYS A 39 -15.62 -2.47 -8.68
C LYS A 39 -15.49 -2.90 -10.16
N GLU A 40 -15.79 -4.16 -10.47
CA GLU A 40 -15.67 -4.79 -11.78
C GLU A 40 -17.03 -4.98 -12.44
N ASP A 41 -18.11 -4.52 -11.79
CA ASP A 41 -19.47 -4.73 -12.26
C ASP A 41 -19.74 -3.94 -13.53
N GLU A 42 -20.58 -4.54 -14.38
CA GLU A 42 -21.02 -3.91 -15.61
C GLU A 42 -21.99 -2.77 -15.29
N VAL A 43 -21.63 -1.57 -15.73
CA VAL A 43 -22.45 -0.37 -15.57
C VAL A 43 -23.25 -0.10 -16.83
N ILE A 44 -24.55 0.09 -16.64
CA ILE A 44 -25.49 0.40 -17.72
C ILE A 44 -25.82 1.89 -17.68
N PHE A 45 -25.67 2.55 -18.83
CA PHE A 45 -26.16 3.91 -19.09
C PHE A 45 -27.33 3.85 -20.06
N THR A 46 -28.40 4.58 -19.77
CA THR A 46 -29.35 4.92 -20.83
C THR A 46 -28.75 6.00 -21.73
N PHE A 47 -29.13 6.03 -23.01
CA PHE A 47 -28.69 7.10 -23.91
C PHE A 47 -29.12 8.49 -23.42
N GLU A 48 -30.35 8.60 -22.88
CA GLU A 48 -30.87 9.82 -22.27
C GLU A 48 -29.96 10.32 -21.13
N GLU A 49 -29.64 9.43 -20.20
CA GLU A 49 -28.73 9.72 -19.08
C GLU A 49 -27.36 10.18 -19.59
N LEU A 50 -26.72 9.40 -20.46
CA LEU A 50 -25.38 9.73 -20.95
C LEU A 50 -25.36 11.04 -21.77
N LYS A 51 -26.42 11.34 -22.52
CA LYS A 51 -26.57 12.63 -23.21
C LYS A 51 -26.66 13.79 -22.22
N LYS A 52 -27.43 13.63 -21.14
CA LYS A 52 -27.58 14.63 -20.09
C LYS A 52 -26.26 14.89 -19.37
N LEU A 53 -25.57 13.83 -18.92
CA LEU A 53 -24.28 13.91 -18.23
C LEU A 53 -23.21 14.58 -19.09
N SER A 54 -23.16 14.20 -20.37
CA SER A 54 -22.13 14.70 -21.30
C SER A 54 -22.47 16.06 -21.94
N LYS A 55 -23.62 16.64 -21.61
CA LYS A 55 -24.20 17.83 -22.27
C LYS A 55 -24.23 17.69 -23.79
N TRP A 56 -24.64 16.52 -24.27
CA TRP A 56 -24.79 16.25 -25.70
C TRP A 56 -25.91 17.12 -26.28
N VAL A 57 -25.60 17.87 -27.33
CA VAL A 57 -26.52 18.88 -27.90
C VAL A 57 -27.29 18.41 -29.13
N LYS A 58 -26.85 17.35 -29.81
CA LYS A 58 -27.51 16.88 -31.04
C LYS A 58 -28.70 15.99 -30.71
N THR A 59 -29.83 16.22 -31.36
CA THR A 59 -31.03 15.42 -31.14
C THR A 59 -30.95 14.04 -31.80
N ASP A 60 -30.13 13.89 -32.86
CA ASP A 60 -30.07 12.67 -33.63
C ASP A 60 -29.29 11.54 -32.94
N ASN A 61 -29.89 10.34 -32.89
CA ASN A 61 -29.25 9.17 -32.30
C ASN A 61 -28.09 8.63 -33.13
N LYS A 62 -28.08 8.86 -34.45
CA LYS A 62 -27.03 8.37 -35.35
C LYS A 62 -25.67 8.99 -35.03
N SER A 63 -25.63 10.31 -34.88
CA SER A 63 -24.41 11.04 -34.50
C SER A 63 -23.97 10.68 -33.09
N PHE A 64 -24.92 10.49 -32.16
CA PHE A 64 -24.62 10.06 -30.81
C PHE A 64 -23.94 8.68 -30.79
N ILE A 65 -24.54 7.68 -31.45
CA ILE A 65 -23.97 6.33 -31.58
C ILE A 65 -22.61 6.38 -32.27
N LYS A 66 -22.48 7.12 -33.36
CA LYS A 66 -21.19 7.30 -34.06
C LYS A 66 -20.12 7.90 -33.16
N SER A 67 -20.49 8.87 -32.32
CA SER A 67 -19.57 9.48 -31.37
C SER A 67 -19.18 8.52 -30.24
N LEU A 68 -20.08 7.66 -29.77
CA LEU A 68 -19.75 6.58 -28.82
C LEU A 68 -18.80 5.55 -29.43
N GLN A 69 -19.06 5.12 -30.67
CA GLN A 69 -18.18 4.21 -31.41
C GLN A 69 -16.77 4.80 -31.58
N ASN A 70 -16.68 6.07 -31.96
CA ASN A 70 -15.41 6.77 -32.06
C ASN A 70 -14.70 6.91 -30.71
N THR A 71 -15.46 7.16 -29.63
CA THR A 71 -14.94 7.19 -28.26
C THR A 71 -14.31 5.85 -27.91
N ASN A 72 -15.03 4.74 -28.12
CA ASN A 72 -14.52 3.40 -27.85
C ASN A 72 -13.24 3.11 -28.65
N LYS A 73 -13.22 3.41 -29.96
CA LYS A 73 -12.02 3.23 -30.79
C LYS A 73 -10.80 3.96 -30.23
N LYS A 74 -10.99 5.19 -29.75
CA LYS A 74 -9.90 5.98 -29.16
C LYS A 74 -9.49 5.46 -27.80
N LEU A 75 -10.43 5.00 -26.98
CA LEU A 75 -10.15 4.39 -25.67
C LEU A 75 -9.38 3.08 -25.81
N MET A 76 -9.70 2.24 -26.79
CA MET A 76 -8.94 1.02 -27.08
C MET A 76 -7.51 1.33 -27.57
N ALA A 77 -7.32 2.47 -28.24
CA ALA A 77 -5.99 2.92 -28.69
C ALA A 77 -5.15 3.56 -27.56
N LEU A 78 -5.73 3.78 -26.38
CA LEU A 78 -4.97 4.21 -25.21
C LEU A 78 -4.20 3.01 -24.67
N ILE A 79 -2.89 3.02 -24.86
CA ILE A 79 -2.01 2.02 -24.26
C ILE A 79 -1.72 2.47 -22.83
N PHE A 80 -2.19 1.69 -21.87
CA PHE A 80 -1.70 1.77 -20.50
C PHE A 80 -0.62 0.74 -20.28
N GLU A 81 0.51 1.20 -19.77
CA GLU A 81 1.66 0.35 -19.47
C GLU A 81 1.89 0.31 -17.96
N MET A 82 2.08 -0.91 -17.45
CA MET A 82 2.55 -1.12 -16.09
C MET A 82 3.78 -2.02 -16.10
N PRO A 83 4.77 -1.77 -15.22
CA PRO A 83 5.86 -2.71 -15.02
C PRO A 83 5.32 -4.08 -14.62
N ASN A 84 5.75 -5.11 -15.34
CA ASN A 84 5.43 -6.48 -15.01
C ASN A 84 6.54 -7.03 -14.09
N LYS A 85 6.22 -7.19 -12.81
CA LYS A 85 7.17 -7.68 -11.80
C LYS A 85 7.54 -9.15 -11.98
N GLU A 86 6.75 -9.91 -12.73
CA GLU A 86 6.97 -11.34 -13.00
C GLU A 86 7.75 -11.58 -14.30
N ALA A 87 7.88 -10.56 -15.14
CA ALA A 87 8.65 -10.67 -16.37
C ALA A 87 10.15 -10.48 -16.09
N GLU A 88 10.94 -11.51 -16.38
CA GLU A 88 12.40 -11.42 -16.40
C GLU A 88 12.85 -10.26 -17.31
N ALA A 89 13.88 -9.53 -16.89
CA ALA A 89 14.44 -8.35 -17.58
C ALA A 89 13.51 -7.12 -17.72
N GLY A 90 12.47 -6.98 -16.89
CA GLY A 90 11.71 -5.72 -16.78
C GLY A 90 10.63 -5.57 -17.86
N GLY A 91 9.81 -6.60 -18.04
CA GLY A 91 8.69 -6.57 -18.99
C GLY A 91 7.60 -5.56 -18.62
N VAL A 92 6.74 -5.28 -19.58
CA VAL A 92 5.61 -4.35 -19.45
C VAL A 92 4.32 -5.09 -19.77
N THR A 93 3.28 -4.86 -18.99
CA THR A 93 1.94 -5.33 -19.33
C THR A 93 1.10 -4.19 -19.89
N GLN A 94 0.43 -4.47 -21.01
CA GLN A 94 -0.46 -3.55 -21.70
C GLN A 94 -1.91 -4.02 -21.57
N PHE A 95 -2.81 -3.09 -21.28
CA PHE A 95 -4.23 -3.39 -21.13
C PHE A 95 -5.10 -2.22 -21.59
N VAL A 96 -6.35 -2.50 -21.95
CA VAL A 96 -7.38 -1.50 -22.22
C VAL A 96 -8.14 -1.13 -20.94
N LEU A 97 -8.60 0.13 -20.85
CA LEU A 97 -9.32 0.64 -19.68
C LEU A 97 -10.72 0.03 -19.51
N PHE A 98 -11.44 -0.09 -20.62
CA PHE A 98 -12.81 -0.61 -20.66
C PHE A 98 -12.86 -1.82 -21.60
N PRO A 99 -12.71 -3.06 -21.08
CA PRO A 99 -12.77 -4.27 -21.91
C PRO A 99 -14.16 -4.49 -22.51
N THR A 100 -15.22 -4.03 -21.83
CA THR A 100 -16.60 -4.07 -22.32
C THR A 100 -17.07 -2.66 -22.62
N PHE A 101 -17.56 -2.43 -23.84
CA PHE A 101 -18.15 -1.17 -24.31
C PHE A 101 -19.22 -1.49 -25.36
N ASP A 102 -20.37 -2.00 -24.91
CA ASP A 102 -21.43 -2.47 -25.78
C ASP A 102 -22.48 -1.39 -25.99
N ILE A 103 -22.67 -1.00 -27.24
CA ILE A 103 -23.70 -0.03 -27.63
C ILE A 103 -24.88 -0.82 -28.16
N PHE A 104 -26.05 -0.67 -27.54
CA PHE A 104 -27.30 -1.30 -27.98
C PHE A 104 -28.26 -0.24 -28.52
N PRO A 105 -28.31 0.01 -29.85
CA PRO A 105 -29.15 1.04 -30.44
C PRO A 105 -30.65 0.81 -30.22
N ALA A 106 -31.11 -0.44 -30.25
CA ALA A 106 -32.52 -0.80 -30.13
C ALA A 106 -33.07 -0.50 -28.72
N SER A 107 -32.37 -0.96 -27.69
CA SER A 107 -32.71 -0.69 -26.28
C SER A 107 -32.20 0.68 -25.78
N LYS A 108 -31.41 1.40 -26.59
CA LYS A 108 -30.84 2.73 -26.28
C LYS A 108 -30.02 2.74 -24.98
N ILE A 109 -29.19 1.71 -24.81
CA ILE A 109 -28.29 1.60 -23.66
C ILE A 109 -26.84 1.43 -24.11
N LEU A 110 -25.93 1.89 -23.25
CA LEU A 110 -24.50 1.61 -23.31
C LEU A 110 -24.14 0.78 -22.07
N LYS A 111 -23.47 -0.35 -22.26
CA LYS A 111 -22.93 -1.19 -21.20
C LYS A 111 -21.41 -1.05 -21.17
N VAL A 112 -20.86 -0.75 -19.99
CA VAL A 112 -19.41 -0.54 -19.81
C VAL A 112 -18.93 -1.33 -18.59
N ALA A 113 -17.81 -2.03 -18.73
CA ALA A 113 -17.10 -2.62 -17.59
C ALA A 113 -15.69 -2.02 -17.51
N VAL A 114 -15.16 -1.86 -16.30
CA VAL A 114 -13.77 -1.45 -16.09
C VAL A 114 -12.89 -2.68 -15.99
N ASN A 115 -11.71 -2.58 -16.60
CA ASN A 115 -10.71 -3.64 -16.47
C ASN A 115 -10.33 -3.81 -15.00
N THR A 116 -10.34 -5.05 -14.50
CA THR A 116 -9.96 -5.40 -13.13
C THR A 116 -8.59 -4.84 -12.74
N LYS A 117 -7.61 -4.86 -13.68
CA LYS A 117 -6.27 -4.29 -13.50
C LYS A 117 -6.27 -2.76 -13.38
N PHE A 118 -7.30 -2.08 -13.87
CA PHE A 118 -7.51 -0.62 -13.73
C PHE A 118 -8.61 -0.24 -12.74
N ALA A 119 -9.22 -1.20 -12.05
CA ALA A 119 -10.21 -0.89 -11.02
C ALA A 119 -9.63 0.09 -9.99
N TYR A 120 -8.33 0.03 -9.69
CA TYR A 120 -7.68 0.98 -8.79
C TYR A 120 -7.74 2.45 -9.26
N LEU A 121 -7.81 2.71 -10.58
CA LEU A 121 -7.90 4.06 -11.12
C LEU A 121 -9.24 4.72 -10.83
N LEU A 122 -10.29 3.93 -10.59
CA LEU A 122 -11.66 4.40 -10.45
C LEU A 122 -12.34 3.98 -9.14
N ASN A 123 -11.86 2.95 -8.45
CA ASN A 123 -12.50 2.37 -7.26
C ASN A 123 -11.62 2.44 -6.00
N ASN A 124 -10.29 2.31 -6.11
CA ASN A 124 -9.39 2.35 -4.95
C ASN A 124 -8.82 3.76 -4.74
N LEU A 125 -9.73 4.72 -4.55
CA LEU A 125 -9.46 6.15 -4.55
C LEU A 125 -9.13 6.70 -3.16
N SER A 126 -8.10 6.15 -2.50
CA SER A 126 -7.47 6.75 -1.30
C SER A 126 -6.96 8.18 -1.58
N ASN A 127 -6.32 8.88 -0.64
CA ASN A 127 -5.94 10.31 -0.74
C ASN A 127 -5.07 10.76 -1.95
N ASN A 128 -4.83 9.89 -2.93
CA ASN A 128 -4.22 10.16 -4.22
C ASN A 128 -5.22 10.21 -5.40
N PHE A 129 -6.31 10.99 -5.26
CA PHE A 129 -7.29 11.20 -6.35
C PHE A 129 -7.28 12.63 -6.89
N ASN A 130 -7.74 12.79 -8.12
CA ASN A 130 -8.21 14.06 -8.67
C ASN A 130 -9.73 14.11 -8.53
N GLN A 131 -10.30 15.29 -8.25
CA GLN A 131 -11.75 15.46 -8.22
C GLN A 131 -12.20 16.84 -8.64
N TYR A 132 -13.33 16.90 -9.35
CA TYR A 132 -13.98 18.11 -9.84
C TYR A 132 -15.44 17.84 -10.26
N GLN A 133 -16.24 18.89 -10.43
CA GLN A 133 -17.63 18.77 -10.86
C GLN A 133 -17.72 18.36 -12.34
N LEU A 134 -18.47 17.29 -12.63
CA LEU A 134 -18.72 16.86 -14.01
C LEU A 134 -19.42 17.94 -14.81
N ARG A 135 -20.37 18.65 -14.18
CA ARG A 135 -21.11 19.74 -14.82
C ARG A 135 -20.21 20.87 -15.30
N GLU A 136 -19.25 21.30 -14.48
CA GLU A 136 -18.28 22.34 -14.82
C GLU A 136 -17.39 21.88 -15.98
N PHE A 137 -16.80 20.69 -15.86
CA PHE A 137 -15.99 20.08 -16.91
C PHE A 137 -16.77 20.00 -18.24
N ALA A 138 -18.02 19.52 -18.20
CA ALA A 138 -18.85 19.35 -19.39
C ALA A 138 -19.20 20.68 -20.06
N SER A 139 -19.26 21.80 -19.33
CA SER A 139 -19.52 23.15 -19.92
C SER A 139 -18.38 23.70 -20.76
N LEU A 140 -17.14 23.27 -20.51
CA LEU A 140 -15.98 23.72 -21.28
C LEU A 140 -16.19 23.38 -22.76
N LYS A 141 -16.02 24.34 -23.67
CA LYS A 141 -16.29 24.13 -25.09
C LYS A 141 -15.08 23.55 -25.82
N SER A 142 -13.89 24.05 -25.49
CA SER A 142 -12.65 23.64 -26.15
C SER A 142 -12.12 22.32 -25.59
N VAL A 143 -11.62 21.47 -26.50
CA VAL A 143 -10.88 20.26 -26.15
C VAL A 143 -9.67 20.60 -25.29
N TYR A 144 -8.94 21.67 -25.65
CA TYR A 144 -7.76 22.10 -24.91
C TYR A 144 -8.10 22.58 -23.50
N SER A 145 -9.22 23.27 -23.32
CA SER A 145 -9.71 23.66 -21.99
C SER A 145 -10.03 22.44 -21.14
N LYS A 146 -10.69 21.42 -21.70
CA LYS A 146 -10.97 20.18 -20.98
C LYS A 146 -9.71 19.44 -20.58
N LEU A 147 -8.76 19.28 -21.50
CA LEU A 147 -7.49 18.62 -21.22
C LEU A 147 -6.69 19.37 -20.15
N LEU A 148 -6.61 20.70 -20.24
CA LEU A 148 -5.91 21.53 -19.27
C LEU A 148 -6.63 21.55 -17.91
N TYR A 149 -7.97 21.58 -17.89
CA TYR A 149 -8.73 21.64 -16.64
C TYR A 149 -8.42 20.44 -15.74
N LYS A 150 -8.33 19.22 -16.31
CA LYS A 150 -7.97 18.01 -15.56
C LYS A 150 -6.61 18.13 -14.91
N GLU A 151 -5.64 18.68 -15.65
CA GLU A 151 -4.29 18.95 -15.15
C GLU A 151 -4.30 20.03 -14.06
N LEU A 152 -5.03 21.14 -14.22
CA LEU A 152 -5.12 22.20 -13.21
C LEU A 152 -5.79 21.69 -11.93
N MET A 153 -6.79 20.82 -12.02
CA MET A 153 -7.46 20.26 -10.84
C MET A 153 -6.52 19.43 -9.94
N LEU A 154 -5.43 18.87 -10.48
CA LEU A 154 -4.38 18.23 -9.68
C LEU A 154 -3.59 19.21 -8.80
N PHE A 155 -3.62 20.50 -9.15
CA PHE A 155 -2.89 21.60 -8.52
C PHE A 155 -3.83 22.65 -7.94
N LYS A 156 -5.10 22.30 -7.70
CA LYS A 156 -6.10 23.24 -7.19
C LYS A 156 -5.75 23.80 -5.81
N ASP A 157 -5.03 23.03 -4.99
CA ASP A 157 -4.60 23.44 -3.66
C ASP A 157 -3.44 24.45 -3.73
N THR A 158 -2.53 24.30 -4.71
CA THR A 158 -1.41 25.24 -4.92
C THR A 158 -1.81 26.47 -5.72
N GLY A 159 -2.85 26.36 -6.56
CA GLY A 159 -3.36 27.46 -7.39
C GLY A 159 -2.46 27.82 -8.58
N TYR A 160 -1.50 26.97 -8.94
CA TYR A 160 -0.72 27.16 -10.16
C TYR A 160 -0.16 25.86 -10.73
N ARG A 161 0.08 25.84 -12.04
CA ARG A 161 0.75 24.75 -12.75
C ARG A 161 1.73 25.29 -13.80
N ILE A 162 2.95 24.75 -13.81
CA ILE A 162 3.99 25.09 -14.79
C ILE A 162 4.24 23.87 -15.67
N PHE A 163 4.35 24.10 -16.98
CA PHE A 163 4.76 23.11 -17.96
C PHE A 163 5.98 23.60 -18.74
N LYS A 164 6.90 22.69 -19.08
CA LYS A 164 7.78 22.90 -20.22
C LYS A 164 6.92 22.96 -21.49
N ILE A 165 7.34 23.76 -22.48
CA ILE A 165 6.53 23.95 -23.68
C ILE A 165 6.26 22.64 -24.44
N GLU A 166 7.20 21.70 -24.41
CA GLU A 166 7.07 20.38 -25.01
C GLU A 166 6.07 19.50 -24.26
N ASP A 167 6.16 19.46 -22.93
CA ASP A 167 5.21 18.74 -22.08
C ASP A 167 3.79 19.29 -22.22
N PHE A 168 3.65 20.62 -22.32
CA PHE A 168 2.38 21.29 -22.58
C PHE A 168 1.76 20.84 -23.91
N ARG A 169 2.56 20.80 -24.98
CA ARG A 169 2.12 20.30 -26.29
C ARG A 169 1.69 18.85 -26.21
N LYS A 170 2.50 18.00 -25.58
CA LYS A 170 2.21 16.57 -25.45
C LYS A 170 0.93 16.32 -24.64
N LYS A 171 0.75 17.01 -23.50
CA LYS A 171 -0.41 16.79 -22.61
C LYS A 171 -1.72 17.30 -23.19
N LEU A 172 -1.69 18.42 -23.93
CA LEU A 172 -2.88 18.94 -24.59
C LEU A 172 -3.08 18.41 -26.03
N ASP A 173 -2.25 17.45 -26.47
CA ASP A 173 -2.27 16.89 -27.83
C ASP A 173 -2.22 17.98 -28.93
N ILE A 174 -1.36 18.99 -28.71
CA ILE A 174 -1.20 20.12 -29.64
C ILE A 174 -0.39 19.66 -30.85
N PRO A 175 -0.88 19.84 -32.10
CA PRO A 175 -0.14 19.47 -33.29
C PRO A 175 1.25 20.13 -33.35
N GLU A 176 2.29 19.36 -33.66
CA GLU A 176 3.67 19.87 -33.74
C GLU A 176 3.79 21.07 -34.69
N LYS A 177 3.07 21.01 -35.82
CA LYS A 177 3.01 22.09 -36.83
C LYS A 177 2.47 23.42 -36.30
N TYR A 178 1.83 23.46 -35.13
CA TYR A 178 1.36 24.72 -34.55
C TYR A 178 2.56 25.55 -34.10
N ARG A 179 2.78 26.68 -34.78
CA ARG A 179 3.64 27.76 -34.30
C ARG A 179 3.00 28.44 -33.08
N MET A 180 3.79 29.20 -32.33
CA MET A 180 3.28 29.90 -31.13
C MET A 180 2.09 30.82 -31.42
N THR A 181 2.00 31.40 -32.62
CA THR A 181 0.84 32.18 -33.08
C THR A 181 -0.42 31.32 -33.16
N ASN A 182 -0.33 30.13 -33.75
CA ASN A 182 -1.42 29.15 -33.80
C ASN A 182 -1.77 28.64 -32.39
N ILE A 183 -0.78 28.43 -31.52
CA ILE A 183 -1.04 28.05 -30.11
C ILE A 183 -1.81 29.16 -29.41
N LYS A 184 -1.40 30.43 -29.56
CA LYS A 184 -2.13 31.55 -28.97
C LYS A 184 -3.59 31.55 -29.44
N GLN A 185 -3.82 31.54 -30.75
CA GLN A 185 -5.16 31.67 -31.33
C GLN A 185 -6.07 30.45 -31.10
N LYS A 186 -5.54 29.23 -31.23
CA LYS A 186 -6.35 28.00 -31.26
C LYS A 186 -6.33 27.21 -29.96
N VAL A 187 -5.41 27.51 -29.06
CA VAL A 187 -5.24 26.79 -27.79
C VAL A 187 -5.47 27.74 -26.61
N LEU A 188 -4.67 28.79 -26.48
CA LEU A 188 -4.70 29.66 -25.30
C LEU A 188 -5.94 30.56 -25.25
N THR A 189 -6.33 31.19 -26.36
CA THR A 189 -7.54 32.04 -26.40
C THR A 189 -8.81 31.26 -26.04
N PRO A 190 -9.08 30.06 -26.60
CA PRO A 190 -10.23 29.26 -26.15
C PRO A 190 -10.15 28.82 -24.68
N ILE A 191 -8.94 28.57 -24.15
CA ILE A 191 -8.72 28.28 -22.73
C ILE A 191 -9.10 29.48 -21.86
N GLU A 192 -8.64 30.68 -22.21
CA GLU A 192 -8.95 31.91 -21.48
C GLU A 192 -10.47 32.18 -21.46
N GLU A 193 -11.14 31.99 -22.61
CA GLU A 193 -12.59 32.18 -22.74
C GLU A 193 -13.39 31.20 -21.87
N ASP A 194 -13.07 29.90 -21.94
CA ASP A 194 -13.78 28.89 -21.15
C ASP A 194 -13.54 29.05 -19.64
N PHE A 195 -12.32 29.43 -19.24
CA PHE A 195 -11.91 29.46 -17.83
C PHE A 195 -12.28 30.75 -17.10
N LYS A 196 -12.55 31.84 -17.81
CA LYS A 196 -12.98 33.12 -17.22
C LYS A 196 -14.19 33.00 -16.30
N HIS A 197 -15.07 32.02 -16.54
CA HIS A 197 -16.28 31.77 -15.77
C HIS A 197 -16.16 30.63 -14.75
N ILE A 198 -15.01 29.97 -14.70
CA ILE A 198 -14.75 28.80 -13.86
C ILE A 198 -13.82 29.16 -12.71
N PHE A 199 -12.77 29.92 -12.99
CA PHE A 199 -11.80 30.38 -12.00
C PHE A 199 -12.01 31.85 -11.71
N SER A 200 -12.03 32.24 -10.43
CA SER A 200 -12.16 33.64 -10.02
C SER A 200 -10.96 34.49 -10.42
N LYS A 201 -9.78 33.86 -10.50
CA LYS A 201 -8.56 34.40 -11.09
C LYS A 201 -8.01 33.34 -12.02
N PHE A 202 -7.67 33.72 -13.26
CA PHE A 202 -6.96 32.86 -14.20
C PHE A 202 -6.00 33.71 -15.03
N GLU A 203 -4.73 33.29 -15.06
CA GLU A 203 -3.68 34.01 -15.78
C GLU A 203 -2.73 33.00 -16.45
N ILE A 204 -2.33 33.32 -17.68
CA ILE A 204 -1.34 32.57 -18.46
C ILE A 204 -0.06 33.40 -18.58
N VAL A 205 1.01 32.93 -17.94
CA VAL A 205 2.33 33.55 -18.00
C VAL A 205 3.27 32.71 -18.87
N LYS A 206 3.92 33.36 -19.84
CA LYS A 206 4.91 32.72 -20.73
C LYS A 206 6.30 33.04 -20.21
N ILE A 207 7.06 32.03 -19.83
CA ILE A 207 8.43 32.16 -19.34
C ILE A 207 9.38 31.88 -20.50
N LYS A 208 10.20 32.88 -20.83
CA LYS A 208 11.11 32.84 -21.98
C LYS A 208 12.51 32.41 -21.55
N ASN A 209 13.21 31.75 -22.45
CA ASN A 209 14.66 31.57 -22.42
C ASN A 209 15.23 32.17 -23.71
N GLY A 210 15.78 33.38 -23.63
CA GLY A 210 16.12 34.16 -24.83
C GLY A 210 14.88 34.52 -25.66
N ARG A 211 14.90 34.15 -26.95
CA ARG A 211 13.78 34.41 -27.88
C ARG A 211 12.66 33.38 -27.78
N ASP A 212 12.96 32.20 -27.23
CA ASP A 212 12.03 31.08 -27.18
C ASP A 212 11.22 31.05 -25.89
N ILE A 213 9.99 30.54 -25.97
CA ILE A 213 9.16 30.29 -24.79
C ILE A 213 9.50 28.90 -24.29
N ALA A 214 10.23 28.84 -23.17
CA ALA A 214 10.66 27.58 -22.57
C ALA A 214 9.55 26.93 -21.75
N GLN A 215 8.76 27.74 -21.04
CA GLN A 215 7.71 27.26 -20.14
C GLN A 215 6.46 28.13 -20.21
N ILE A 216 5.34 27.53 -19.81
CA ILE A 216 4.06 28.21 -19.63
C ILE A 216 3.55 27.92 -18.22
N LYS A 217 3.21 28.98 -17.49
CA LYS A 217 2.65 28.93 -16.14
C LYS A 217 1.19 29.36 -16.21
N PHE A 218 0.34 28.57 -15.58
CA PHE A 218 -1.07 28.87 -15.35
C PHE A 218 -1.24 29.20 -13.87
N ASN A 219 -1.63 30.42 -13.55
CA ASN A 219 -2.07 30.79 -12.19
C ASN A 219 -3.60 30.75 -12.17
N PHE A 220 -4.19 30.17 -11.14
CA PHE A 220 -5.64 30.08 -11.02
C PHE A 220 -6.13 29.99 -9.57
N THR A 221 -7.35 30.45 -9.33
CA THR A 221 -8.02 30.27 -8.04
C THR A 221 -9.33 29.53 -8.27
N TYR A 222 -9.40 28.32 -7.71
CA TYR A 222 -10.61 27.50 -7.77
C TYR A 222 -11.50 27.83 -6.58
N SER A 223 -12.57 28.61 -6.82
CA SER A 223 -13.46 29.10 -5.77
C SER A 223 -14.65 28.17 -5.48
N ASN A 224 -14.85 27.14 -6.29
CA ASN A 224 -15.99 26.24 -6.18
C ASN A 224 -15.58 24.91 -5.54
N ILE A 225 -15.29 24.97 -4.24
CA ILE A 225 -15.65 24.02 -3.19
C ILE A 225 -15.43 24.85 -1.91
N LYS A 226 -16.50 25.41 -1.31
CA LYS A 226 -16.59 25.25 0.15
C LYS A 226 -16.48 23.74 0.33
N PRO A 227 -15.63 23.18 1.21
CA PRO A 227 -15.82 21.79 1.58
C PRO A 227 -17.30 21.71 1.90
N VAL A 228 -18.04 20.97 1.06
CA VAL A 228 -19.31 20.48 1.54
C VAL A 228 -18.81 19.66 2.72
N GLU A 229 -19.12 20.11 3.92
CA GLU A 229 -19.33 19.22 5.04
C GLU A 229 -20.38 18.22 4.53
N VAL A 230 -19.91 17.28 3.70
CA VAL A 230 -20.41 15.93 3.79
C VAL A 230 -19.99 15.64 5.20
N VAL A 231 -20.98 15.66 6.08
CA VAL A 231 -20.96 14.82 7.26
C VAL A 231 -20.50 13.48 6.73
N GLU A 232 -19.18 13.24 6.78
CA GLU A 232 -18.63 11.93 6.56
C GLU A 232 -19.20 11.16 7.73
N ASP A 233 -20.34 10.53 7.48
CA ASP A 233 -20.60 9.22 8.04
C ASP A 233 -19.38 8.40 7.63
N ILE A 234 -18.37 8.41 8.51
CA ILE A 234 -17.23 7.51 8.49
C ILE A 234 -17.81 6.13 8.86
N GLU A 235 -18.61 5.57 7.95
CA GLU A 235 -18.84 4.14 7.95
C GLU A 235 -17.58 3.49 7.39
N LYS A 236 -16.84 2.93 8.36
CA LYS A 236 -15.90 1.82 8.24
C LYS A 236 -16.04 1.04 6.93
N VAL A 237 -15.27 1.43 5.90
CA VAL A 237 -14.74 0.47 4.95
C VAL A 237 -13.30 0.22 5.36
N VAL A 238 -13.15 -0.70 6.32
CA VAL A 238 -11.88 -1.35 6.60
C VAL A 238 -11.43 -1.98 5.28
N ASN A 239 -10.28 -1.55 4.76
CA ASN A 239 -9.58 -2.27 3.70
C ASN A 239 -9.26 -3.66 4.25
N GLU A 240 -10.08 -4.65 3.93
CA GLU A 240 -9.75 -6.04 4.18
C GLU A 240 -8.42 -6.33 3.48
N ASN A 241 -7.42 -6.67 4.30
CA ASN A 241 -6.04 -7.11 3.98
C ASN A 241 -4.86 -6.16 4.29
N ILE A 242 -5.03 -5.12 5.13
CA ILE A 242 -3.87 -4.45 5.75
C ILE A 242 -4.04 -4.49 7.28
N GLY A 243 -3.14 -5.21 7.97
CA GLY A 243 -3.17 -5.28 9.44
C GLY A 243 -2.88 -3.92 10.10
N PRO A 244 -3.13 -3.77 11.42
CA PRO A 244 -2.99 -2.49 12.15
C PRO A 244 -1.64 -1.78 11.95
N ALA A 245 -0.55 -2.54 11.81
CA ALA A 245 0.79 -2.01 11.53
C ALA A 245 0.90 -1.36 10.15
N GLY A 246 0.29 -1.96 9.12
CA GLY A 246 0.29 -1.41 7.77
C GLY A 246 -0.61 -0.18 7.64
N GLU A 247 -1.72 -0.15 8.38
CA GLU A 247 -2.57 1.04 8.48
C GLU A 247 -1.84 2.21 9.16
N LEU A 248 -1.10 1.93 10.24
CA LEU A 248 -0.31 2.94 10.94
C LEU A 248 0.84 3.48 10.08
N GLU A 249 1.53 2.63 9.32
CA GLU A 249 2.57 3.05 8.38
C GLU A 249 2.02 3.99 7.30
N GLN A 250 0.85 3.67 6.73
CA GLN A 250 0.20 4.53 5.75
C GLN A 250 -0.22 5.86 6.36
N TYR A 251 -0.82 5.82 7.56
CA TYR A 251 -1.19 7.01 8.29
C TYR A 251 0.02 7.91 8.56
N PHE A 252 1.14 7.36 9.03
CA PHE A 252 2.34 8.14 9.31
C PHE A 252 2.85 8.87 8.06
N LYS A 253 3.02 8.15 6.96
CA LYS A 253 3.52 8.69 5.69
C LYS A 253 2.61 9.76 5.10
N MET A 254 1.31 9.67 5.38
CA MET A 254 0.29 10.57 4.87
C MET A 254 0.13 11.83 5.74
N THR A 255 0.15 11.67 7.06
CA THR A 255 -0.14 12.76 8.01
C THR A 255 1.07 13.66 8.27
N PHE A 256 2.31 13.13 8.14
CA PHE A 256 3.54 13.86 8.46
C PHE A 256 4.47 14.00 7.24
N PRO A 257 4.04 14.71 6.17
CA PRO A 257 4.83 14.85 4.96
C PRO A 257 6.15 15.60 5.22
N GLY A 258 7.25 15.05 4.72
CA GLY A 258 8.60 15.61 4.92
C GLY A 258 9.41 14.92 6.05
N VAL A 259 8.78 14.02 6.81
CA VAL A 259 9.46 13.15 7.77
C VAL A 259 9.82 11.83 7.08
N SER A 260 11.10 11.42 7.14
CA SER A 260 11.53 10.15 6.56
C SER A 260 11.08 8.97 7.43
N TYR A 261 10.19 8.13 6.90
CA TYR A 261 9.76 6.91 7.56
C TYR A 261 10.79 5.80 7.34
N THR A 262 11.56 5.48 8.39
CA THR A 262 12.64 4.48 8.36
C THR A 262 12.25 3.19 9.07
N ILE A 263 13.03 2.13 8.89
CA ILE A 263 12.83 0.83 9.56
C ILE A 263 12.76 0.98 11.08
N ARG A 264 13.57 1.87 11.68
CA ARG A 264 13.50 2.15 13.13
C ARG A 264 12.18 2.77 13.57
N HIS A 265 11.56 3.62 12.73
CA HIS A 265 10.23 4.16 13.04
C HIS A 265 9.19 3.04 13.05
N LYS A 266 9.27 2.12 12.09
CA LYS A 266 8.39 0.95 12.02
C LYS A 266 8.49 0.10 13.29
N GLU A 267 9.70 -0.23 13.72
CA GLU A 267 9.93 -1.04 14.93
C GLU A 267 9.35 -0.39 16.20
N VAL A 268 9.56 0.92 16.39
CA VAL A 268 9.02 1.65 17.56
C VAL A 268 7.49 1.71 17.52
N LEU A 269 6.91 1.97 16.36
CA LEU A 269 5.46 2.10 16.21
C LEU A 269 4.74 0.75 16.32
N GLU A 270 5.34 -0.33 15.83
CA GLU A 270 4.82 -1.69 16.02
C GLU A 270 4.86 -2.11 17.50
N LYS A 271 5.93 -1.78 18.24
CA LYS A 271 5.96 -1.98 19.71
C LYS A 271 4.88 -1.16 20.44
N LEU A 272 4.60 0.06 20.00
CA LEU A 272 3.53 0.88 20.58
C LEU A 272 2.14 0.27 20.31
N LEU A 273 1.93 -0.32 19.13
CA LEU A 273 0.70 -1.02 18.76
C LEU A 273 0.49 -2.34 19.54
N GLN A 274 1.55 -2.99 20.01
CA GLN A 274 1.41 -4.20 20.84
C GLN A 274 0.73 -3.90 22.18
N ASN A 275 0.87 -2.68 22.69
CA ASN A 275 0.39 -2.29 24.02
C ASN A 275 -0.77 -1.27 23.98
N ASN A 276 -1.13 -0.75 22.80
CA ASN A 276 -2.12 0.33 22.66
C ASN A 276 -2.98 0.16 21.40
N SER A 277 -4.17 0.76 21.39
CA SER A 277 -5.03 0.78 20.19
C SER A 277 -4.41 1.60 19.05
N LEU A 278 -4.78 1.27 17.82
CA LEU A 278 -4.32 1.99 16.64
C LEU A 278 -4.66 3.50 16.71
N GLU A 279 -5.89 3.84 17.08
CA GLU A 279 -6.35 5.22 17.27
C GLU A 279 -5.52 5.98 18.31
N TYR A 280 -5.12 5.33 19.40
CA TYR A 280 -4.24 5.95 20.40
C TYR A 280 -2.88 6.29 19.81
N VAL A 281 -2.25 5.36 19.09
CA VAL A 281 -0.93 5.61 18.48
C VAL A 281 -1.01 6.68 17.40
N LYS A 282 -2.11 6.74 16.64
CA LYS A 282 -2.38 7.82 15.66
C LYS A 282 -2.51 9.19 16.34
N GLN A 283 -3.17 9.25 17.50
CA GLN A 283 -3.34 10.48 18.27
C GLN A 283 -2.01 10.92 18.90
N TYR A 284 -1.28 10.02 19.53
CA TYR A 284 0.07 10.27 20.06
C TYR A 284 0.99 10.90 19.00
N LEU A 285 0.99 10.35 17.79
CA LEU A 285 1.77 10.90 16.68
C LEU A 285 1.36 12.33 16.29
N LYS A 286 0.07 12.65 16.33
CA LYS A 286 -0.41 14.02 16.07
C LYS A 286 0.08 14.99 17.14
N ASP A 287 -0.02 14.60 18.40
CA ASP A 287 0.36 15.46 19.53
C ASP A 287 1.86 15.76 19.49
N GLN A 288 2.71 14.75 19.21
CA GLN A 288 4.15 14.95 19.04
C GLN A 288 4.48 15.83 17.82
N TRP A 289 3.71 15.71 16.75
CA TRP A 289 3.89 16.55 15.57
C TRP A 289 3.56 18.00 15.89
N GLU A 290 2.41 18.26 16.51
CA GLU A 290 1.99 19.61 16.91
C GLU A 290 2.99 20.25 17.88
N TYR A 291 3.45 19.49 18.87
CA TYR A 291 4.53 19.93 19.78
C TYR A 291 5.79 20.34 19.01
N SER A 292 6.23 19.54 18.05
CA SER A 292 7.40 19.87 17.22
C SER A 292 7.22 21.15 16.39
N GLN A 293 5.99 21.45 15.94
CA GLN A 293 5.72 22.67 15.18
C GLN A 293 5.75 23.91 16.08
N ASN A 294 5.24 23.81 17.30
CA ASN A 294 5.07 24.95 18.22
C ASN A 294 6.36 25.33 18.97
N ASP A 295 7.42 24.51 18.97
CA ASP A 295 8.69 24.85 19.63
C ASP A 295 9.56 25.80 18.78
N ASN A 296 9.53 27.10 19.06
CA ASN A 296 10.27 28.12 18.33
C ASN A 296 11.81 27.93 18.32
N ASN A 297 12.37 27.10 19.20
CA ASN A 297 13.82 26.85 19.26
C ASN A 297 14.28 25.75 18.29
N VAL A 298 13.36 25.03 17.67
CA VAL A 298 13.67 23.93 16.75
C VAL A 298 13.74 24.45 15.32
N LEU A 299 14.92 24.35 14.69
CA LEU A 299 15.13 24.80 13.31
C LEU A 299 14.62 23.78 12.27
N ASN A 300 14.80 22.49 12.53
CA ASN A 300 14.38 21.39 11.64
C ASN A 300 13.26 20.56 12.30
N LYS A 301 12.02 21.02 12.11
CA LYS A 301 10.83 20.40 12.75
C LYS A 301 10.65 18.93 12.37
N PRO A 302 10.79 18.52 11.09
CA PRO A 302 10.66 17.11 10.72
C PRO A 302 11.72 16.20 11.36
N ALA A 303 12.98 16.65 11.45
CA ALA A 303 14.05 15.88 12.09
C ALA A 303 13.84 15.79 13.61
N TYR A 304 13.35 16.87 14.24
CA TYR A 304 13.04 16.87 15.66
C TYR A 304 11.87 15.95 15.99
N PHE A 305 10.78 16.01 15.23
CA PHE A 305 9.66 15.07 15.36
C PHE A 305 10.11 13.61 15.19
N SER A 306 10.94 13.33 14.18
CA SER A 306 11.54 12.01 13.99
C SER A 306 12.35 11.58 15.22
N SER A 307 13.12 12.50 15.83
CA SER A 307 13.88 12.21 17.05
C SER A 307 13.00 11.96 18.29
N LEU A 308 11.81 12.57 18.37
CA LEU A 308 10.85 12.32 19.47
C LEU A 308 10.28 10.90 19.39
N ILE A 309 9.98 10.43 18.18
CA ILE A 309 9.50 9.06 17.96
C ILE A 309 10.62 8.06 18.24
N LEU A 310 11.82 8.30 17.71
CA LEU A 310 12.96 7.37 17.81
C LEU A 310 13.65 7.39 19.18
N GLY A 311 13.49 8.46 19.94
CA GLY A 311 14.25 8.68 21.16
C GLY A 311 13.81 7.85 22.36
N GLU A 312 12.63 7.20 22.31
CA GLU A 312 11.97 6.52 23.45
C GLU A 312 11.98 7.34 24.77
N LYS A 313 12.30 8.63 24.71
CA LYS A 313 12.38 9.53 25.86
C LYS A 313 10.97 9.94 26.24
N SER A 314 10.35 9.07 27.05
CA SER A 314 9.52 9.47 28.19
C SER A 314 8.73 10.76 28.00
N VAL A 315 7.69 10.74 27.17
CA VAL A 315 6.54 11.68 27.31
C VAL A 315 5.28 10.91 27.76
N LEU A 316 5.42 9.63 28.11
CA LEU A 316 4.34 8.74 28.54
C LEU A 316 3.79 9.00 29.96
N LYS A 317 4.28 10.01 30.69
CA LYS A 317 3.83 10.27 32.07
C LYS A 317 3.12 11.60 32.33
N ASP A 318 3.33 12.63 31.53
CA ASP A 318 2.97 14.00 31.95
C ASP A 318 1.80 14.63 31.19
N TYR A 319 1.14 13.91 30.27
CA TYR A 319 -0.05 14.39 29.57
C TYR A 319 -1.13 13.31 29.47
N LEU A 320 -1.64 12.87 30.62
CA LEU A 320 -2.95 12.23 30.70
C LEU A 320 -3.97 13.30 31.09
N PRO A 321 -4.92 13.69 30.22
CA PRO A 321 -6.07 14.47 30.64
C PRO A 321 -6.78 13.74 31.79
N ALA A 322 -7.28 14.49 32.78
CA ALA A 322 -7.90 13.93 33.99
C ALA A 322 -9.09 12.98 33.71
N ASP A 323 -9.61 12.95 32.49
CA ASP A 323 -10.75 12.17 32.02
C ASP A 323 -10.37 10.90 31.21
N TYR A 324 -9.09 10.49 31.20
CA TYR A 324 -8.60 9.35 30.40
C TYR A 324 -9.24 8.01 30.73
N GLU A 325 -9.35 7.64 32.01
CA GLU A 325 -9.98 6.38 32.41
C GLU A 325 -11.50 6.40 32.16
N GLU A 326 -12.13 7.58 32.23
CA GLU A 326 -13.56 7.75 31.92
C GLU A 326 -13.84 7.60 30.43
N LYS A 327 -13.05 8.22 29.54
CA LYS A 327 -13.23 8.08 28.08
C LYS A 327 -13.00 6.65 27.59
N LYS A 328 -12.01 5.96 28.17
CA LYS A 328 -11.72 4.54 27.89
C LYS A 328 -12.86 3.61 28.33
N ALA A 329 -13.55 3.96 29.42
CA ALA A 329 -14.74 3.24 29.89
C ALA A 329 -15.99 3.58 29.05
N GLU A 330 -16.17 4.84 28.64
CA GLU A 330 -17.29 5.26 27.79
C GLU A 330 -17.27 4.61 26.40
N GLU A 331 -16.11 4.50 25.75
CA GLU A 331 -16.00 3.85 24.44
C GLU A 331 -16.28 2.35 24.48
N ARG A 332 -15.92 1.67 25.58
CA ARG A 332 -16.31 0.27 25.82
C ARG A 332 -17.82 0.11 25.96
N ASN A 333 -18.49 1.10 26.55
CA ASN A 333 -19.95 1.08 26.77
C ASN A 333 -20.76 1.57 25.55
N ARG A 334 -20.19 2.37 24.65
CA ARG A 334 -20.86 2.76 23.39
C ARG A 334 -20.92 1.61 22.38
N ASN A 335 -19.90 0.74 22.35
CA ASN A 335 -19.90 -0.46 21.50
C ASN A 335 -20.92 -1.54 21.92
N SER A 336 -21.48 -1.48 23.14
CA SER A 336 -22.51 -2.42 23.59
C SER A 336 -23.95 -1.93 23.41
N LYS A 337 -24.18 -0.62 23.12
CA LYS A 337 -25.53 -0.03 23.00
C LYS A 337 -25.96 0.35 21.57
N GLY A 338 -25.08 0.19 20.57
CA GLY A 338 -25.36 0.46 19.16
C GLY A 338 -25.98 -0.70 18.35
N ILE A 339 -26.26 -1.84 18.99
CA ILE A 339 -26.94 -2.98 18.34
C ILE A 339 -28.26 -3.20 19.06
N ASN A 340 -29.33 -2.62 18.54
CA ASN A 340 -30.68 -3.06 18.84
C ASN A 340 -31.59 -2.77 17.64
N THR A 341 -31.56 -3.66 16.66
CA THR A 341 -32.76 -4.33 16.16
C THR A 341 -32.34 -5.61 15.42
N LEU A 342 -32.95 -6.72 15.86
CA LEU A 342 -32.90 -8.11 15.36
C LEU A 342 -31.91 -9.06 16.07
N PHE A 343 -32.44 -9.60 17.17
CA PHE A 343 -32.13 -10.85 17.87
C PHE A 343 -30.75 -10.98 18.56
N SER A 344 -30.80 -11.02 19.89
CA SER A 344 -29.68 -11.45 20.73
C SER A 344 -29.23 -12.86 20.32
N LEU A 345 -27.94 -13.05 20.10
CA LEU A 345 -27.29 -14.34 19.78
C LEU A 345 -27.56 -15.45 20.81
N LYS A 346 -28.05 -15.09 22.00
CA LYS A 346 -28.51 -16.04 23.03
C LYS A 346 -29.85 -16.70 22.69
N ASP A 347 -30.75 -16.00 21.98
CA ASP A 347 -32.11 -16.47 21.68
C ASP A 347 -32.18 -17.41 20.45
N LEU A 348 -31.10 -17.50 19.68
CA LEU A 348 -30.96 -18.41 18.53
C LEU A 348 -30.46 -19.80 18.91
N ALA A 349 -29.90 -19.97 20.12
CA ALA A 349 -29.41 -21.25 20.60
C ALA A 349 -30.53 -22.18 21.12
N GLU A 350 -31.74 -21.65 21.35
CA GLU A 350 -32.84 -22.37 21.99
C GLU A 350 -34.01 -22.74 21.05
N LYS A 351 -33.94 -22.45 19.74
CA LYS A 351 -35.02 -22.78 18.80
C LYS A 351 -34.70 -24.02 17.95
N ASP A 352 -35.53 -25.04 18.14
CA ASP A 352 -35.54 -26.32 17.45
C ASP A 352 -35.64 -26.15 15.92
N ILE A 353 -34.69 -26.71 15.17
CA ILE A 353 -34.44 -26.45 13.74
C ILE A 353 -35.20 -27.47 12.85
N THR A 354 -36.16 -28.19 13.41
CA THR A 354 -36.98 -29.16 12.67
C THR A 354 -38.24 -28.56 12.05
N ASP A 355 -38.58 -27.28 12.30
CA ASP A 355 -39.75 -26.64 11.72
C ASP A 355 -39.52 -26.08 10.29
N TYR A 356 -40.29 -26.61 9.33
CA TYR A 356 -40.21 -26.34 7.90
C TYR A 356 -40.51 -24.87 7.53
N LYS A 357 -41.26 -24.12 8.36
CA LYS A 357 -41.58 -22.71 8.07
C LYS A 357 -40.39 -21.76 8.19
N VAL A 358 -39.31 -22.14 8.87
CA VAL A 358 -38.10 -21.31 9.03
C VAL A 358 -37.19 -21.37 7.79
N ARG A 359 -37.22 -22.47 7.01
CA ARG A 359 -36.34 -22.66 5.84
C ARG A 359 -36.60 -21.73 4.66
N LYS A 360 -37.74 -21.02 4.61
CA LYS A 360 -38.11 -20.22 3.44
C LYS A 360 -37.44 -18.83 3.39
N ASN A 361 -36.80 -18.38 4.48
CA ASN A 361 -36.28 -17.01 4.60
C ASN A 361 -34.77 -16.91 4.89
N ILE A 362 -33.97 -17.95 4.62
CA ILE A 362 -32.51 -17.89 4.77
C ILE A 362 -31.87 -17.91 3.37
N ILE A 363 -31.12 -16.85 3.05
CA ILE A 363 -30.38 -16.69 1.79
C ILE A 363 -29.10 -17.55 1.86
N SER A 364 -28.77 -18.24 0.77
CA SER A 364 -27.68 -19.22 0.67
C SER A 364 -26.30 -18.74 1.17
N GLU A 365 -26.04 -17.43 1.23
CA GLU A 365 -24.79 -16.84 1.74
C GLU A 365 -24.57 -17.02 3.25
N GLN A 366 -25.62 -17.23 4.06
CA GLN A 366 -25.45 -17.44 5.51
C GLN A 366 -24.99 -18.87 5.87
N ILE A 367 -25.09 -19.81 4.95
CA ILE A 367 -24.60 -21.18 5.12
C ILE A 367 -23.08 -21.25 4.88
N GLU A 368 -22.56 -20.42 3.98
CA GLU A 368 -21.13 -20.39 3.65
C GLU A 368 -20.28 -19.63 4.69
N GLN A 369 -20.85 -18.63 5.39
CA GLN A 369 -20.13 -17.86 6.42
C GLN A 369 -19.92 -18.63 7.74
N GLN A 370 -20.68 -19.70 8.03
CA GLN A 370 -20.45 -20.51 9.24
C GLN A 370 -19.20 -21.39 9.17
N VAL A 371 -18.57 -21.54 8.00
CA VAL A 371 -17.47 -22.50 7.81
C VAL A 371 -16.08 -21.88 8.14
N LEU A 372 -15.97 -20.57 8.38
CA LEU A 372 -14.65 -19.91 8.45
C LEU A 372 -14.25 -19.21 9.76
N LEU A 373 -15.10 -19.15 10.79
CA LEU A 373 -14.72 -18.52 12.08
C LEU A 373 -14.50 -19.59 13.15
N LYS A 374 -13.24 -19.86 13.48
CA LYS A 374 -12.88 -20.70 14.63
C LYS A 374 -12.96 -19.87 15.90
N VAL A 375 -13.52 -20.44 16.97
CA VAL A 375 -13.60 -19.82 18.30
C VAL A 375 -12.34 -20.16 19.09
N ASP A 376 -11.65 -19.12 19.55
CA ASP A 376 -10.47 -19.26 20.39
C ASP A 376 -10.87 -19.73 21.81
N VAL A 377 -10.29 -20.84 22.28
CA VAL A 377 -10.56 -21.47 23.59
C VAL A 377 -9.27 -21.96 24.23
N THR A 378 -9.20 -22.05 25.56
CA THR A 378 -8.02 -22.65 26.22
C THR A 378 -8.01 -24.17 26.10
N GLU A 379 -6.87 -24.83 26.35
CA GLU A 379 -6.78 -26.30 26.28
C GLU A 379 -7.69 -27.00 27.30
N GLU A 380 -7.84 -26.42 28.49
CA GLU A 380 -8.76 -26.90 29.53
C GLU A 380 -10.23 -26.76 29.11
N GLU A 381 -10.59 -25.61 28.53
CA GLU A 381 -11.95 -25.37 28.02
C GLU A 381 -12.27 -26.25 26.82
N TYR A 382 -11.31 -26.44 25.90
CA TYR A 382 -11.47 -27.34 24.76
C TYR A 382 -11.70 -28.78 25.20
N ASN A 383 -10.92 -29.26 26.16
CA ASN A 383 -11.07 -30.60 26.72
C ASN A 383 -12.41 -30.74 27.43
N LYS A 384 -12.88 -29.72 28.15
CA LYS A 384 -14.20 -29.72 28.79
C LYS A 384 -15.34 -29.76 27.76
N ILE A 385 -15.27 -28.93 26.71
CA ILE A 385 -16.25 -28.92 25.61
C ILE A 385 -16.32 -30.29 24.92
N LYS A 386 -15.16 -30.90 24.68
CA LYS A 386 -15.08 -32.24 24.09
C LYS A 386 -15.77 -33.28 24.99
N GLN A 387 -15.51 -33.28 26.29
CA GLN A 387 -16.09 -34.24 27.22
C GLN A 387 -17.60 -34.03 27.40
N ASP A 388 -18.07 -32.79 27.53
CA ASP A 388 -19.50 -32.48 27.66
C ASP A 388 -20.28 -32.93 26.41
N TRP A 389 -19.70 -32.75 25.22
CA TRP A 389 -20.31 -33.23 23.98
C TRP A 389 -20.40 -34.76 23.92
N ILE A 390 -19.34 -35.45 24.31
CA ILE A 390 -19.30 -36.92 24.33
C ILE A 390 -20.32 -37.47 25.33
N ASN A 391 -20.37 -36.93 26.54
CA ASN A 391 -21.32 -37.34 27.58
C ASN A 391 -22.77 -37.17 27.11
N LYS A 392 -23.08 -36.03 26.49
CA LYS A 392 -24.40 -35.78 25.91
C LYS A 392 -24.76 -36.81 24.82
N GLN A 393 -23.82 -37.16 23.94
CA GLN A 393 -24.09 -38.17 22.90
C GLN A 393 -24.23 -39.59 23.45
N MET A 394 -23.53 -39.91 24.55
CA MET A 394 -23.71 -41.18 25.26
C MET A 394 -25.06 -41.29 25.96
N GLU A 395 -25.66 -40.18 26.40
CA GLU A 395 -27.00 -40.15 26.98
C GLU A 395 -28.10 -40.25 25.90
N GLU A 396 -27.87 -39.66 24.72
CA GLU A 396 -28.86 -39.56 23.64
C GLU A 396 -28.85 -40.75 22.65
N THR A 397 -27.77 -41.54 22.59
CA THR A 397 -27.64 -42.66 21.65
C THR A 397 -27.20 -43.97 22.32
N SER A 398 -27.70 -45.11 21.84
CA SER A 398 -27.37 -46.44 22.42
C SER A 398 -25.96 -46.96 22.09
N ASN A 399 -25.09 -46.13 21.50
CA ASN A 399 -23.76 -46.54 21.03
C ASN A 399 -22.68 -45.97 21.96
N ASN A 400 -22.21 -46.80 22.88
CA ASN A 400 -21.40 -46.37 24.03
C ASN A 400 -19.88 -46.44 23.79
N ASP A 401 -19.42 -46.60 22.55
CA ASP A 401 -17.98 -46.67 22.28
C ASP A 401 -17.36 -45.26 22.26
N LEU A 402 -16.72 -44.92 23.37
CA LEU A 402 -16.05 -43.65 23.61
C LEU A 402 -15.06 -43.28 22.48
N ARG A 403 -14.34 -44.27 21.92
CA ARG A 403 -13.33 -44.00 20.89
C ARG A 403 -13.96 -43.55 19.56
N VAL A 404 -15.14 -44.06 19.26
CA VAL A 404 -15.90 -43.68 18.07
C VAL A 404 -16.44 -42.26 18.23
N LEU A 405 -16.97 -41.92 19.40
CA LEU A 405 -17.47 -40.57 19.69
C LEU A 405 -16.35 -39.52 19.69
N GLU A 406 -15.18 -39.84 20.23
CA GLU A 406 -14.00 -38.96 20.13
C GLU A 406 -13.57 -38.71 18.68
N SER A 407 -13.59 -39.76 17.85
CA SER A 407 -13.23 -39.65 16.43
C SER A 407 -14.24 -38.78 15.67
N ILE A 408 -15.53 -38.89 16.00
CA ILE A 408 -16.60 -38.06 15.39
C ILE A 408 -16.46 -36.60 15.83
N PHE A 409 -16.17 -36.34 17.10
CA PHE A 409 -15.92 -34.99 17.60
C PHE A 409 -14.72 -34.37 16.87
N ASN A 410 -13.62 -35.11 16.76
CA ASN A 410 -12.41 -34.65 16.09
C ASN A 410 -12.62 -34.41 14.59
N ALA A 411 -13.49 -35.17 13.92
CA ALA A 411 -13.75 -34.98 12.50
C ALA A 411 -14.69 -33.79 12.21
N SER A 412 -15.62 -33.50 13.13
CA SER A 412 -16.75 -32.59 12.89
C SER A 412 -16.75 -31.32 13.75
N GLN A 413 -16.54 -31.43 15.06
CA GLN A 413 -16.70 -30.33 16.01
C GLN A 413 -15.38 -29.63 16.31
N SER A 414 -14.25 -30.34 16.30
CA SER A 414 -12.92 -29.77 16.59
C SER A 414 -12.56 -28.59 15.70
N LYS A 415 -12.97 -28.64 14.42
CA LYS A 415 -12.67 -27.62 13.41
C LYS A 415 -13.27 -26.25 13.70
N LYS A 416 -14.20 -26.17 14.65
CA LYS A 416 -14.88 -24.95 15.10
C LYS A 416 -14.08 -24.17 16.14
N TYR A 417 -12.99 -24.74 16.67
CA TYR A 417 -12.23 -24.14 17.77
C TYR A 417 -10.74 -23.99 17.43
N ASN A 418 -10.10 -23.00 18.03
CA ASN A 418 -8.66 -22.78 17.99
C ASN A 418 -8.16 -22.79 19.44
N VAL A 419 -7.24 -23.70 19.78
CA VAL A 419 -6.78 -23.88 21.16
C VAL A 419 -5.62 -22.94 21.43
N ILE A 420 -5.81 -21.95 22.32
CA ILE A 420 -4.78 -20.99 22.72
C ILE A 420 -4.26 -21.32 24.10
N VAL A 421 -2.94 -21.33 24.26
CA VAL A 421 -2.27 -21.50 25.56
C VAL A 421 -2.37 -20.21 26.37
N SER A 422 -2.70 -20.31 27.66
CA SER A 422 -2.91 -19.12 28.51
C SER A 422 -1.59 -18.40 28.82
N LYS A 423 -1.61 -17.06 28.86
CA LYS A 423 -0.45 -16.15 29.04
C LYS A 423 0.37 -16.33 30.33
N ILE A 424 -0.05 -17.22 31.25
CA ILE A 424 0.72 -17.54 32.45
C ILE A 424 1.80 -18.57 32.11
N ASP A 425 1.54 -19.49 31.18
CA ASP A 425 2.51 -20.51 30.76
C ASP A 425 3.51 -20.00 29.72
N GLU A 426 3.15 -18.99 28.89
CA GLU A 426 4.09 -18.35 27.96
C GLU A 426 5.29 -17.73 28.68
N ASN A 427 5.11 -17.18 29.89
CA ASN A 427 6.23 -16.66 30.66
C ASN A 427 7.13 -17.80 31.16
N ILE A 428 6.56 -18.92 31.62
CA ILE A 428 7.34 -20.07 32.10
C ILE A 428 8.06 -20.77 30.93
N GLU A 429 7.42 -20.91 29.77
CA GLU A 429 8.01 -21.51 28.57
C GLU A 429 9.07 -20.60 27.93
N GLN A 430 8.88 -19.28 27.94
CA GLN A 430 9.91 -18.32 27.50
C GLN A 430 11.09 -18.25 28.46
N GLU A 431 10.87 -18.36 29.77
CA GLU A 431 11.94 -18.41 30.77
C GLU A 431 12.72 -19.73 30.70
N ASN A 432 12.03 -20.85 30.49
CA ASN A 432 12.66 -22.15 30.27
C ASN A 432 13.43 -22.22 28.94
N ASN A 433 12.91 -21.64 27.86
CA ASN A 433 13.63 -21.54 26.59
C ASN A 433 14.82 -20.58 26.68
N LYS A 434 14.70 -19.44 27.37
CA LYS A 434 15.84 -18.56 27.66
C LYS A 434 16.92 -19.25 28.48
N ASN A 435 16.55 -20.02 29.50
CA ASN A 435 17.51 -20.77 30.31
C ASN A 435 18.18 -21.91 29.51
N SER A 436 17.44 -22.57 28.61
CA SER A 436 17.98 -23.57 27.69
C SER A 436 18.97 -22.95 26.69
N GLU A 437 18.66 -21.78 26.13
CA GLU A 437 19.58 -21.05 25.26
C GLU A 437 20.78 -20.49 26.00
N LEU A 438 20.61 -19.95 27.22
CA LEU A 438 21.73 -19.50 28.05
C LEU A 438 22.69 -20.66 28.37
N ASN A 439 22.15 -21.85 28.67
CA ASN A 439 22.96 -23.03 28.93
C ASN A 439 23.70 -23.50 27.65
N LYS A 440 23.08 -23.43 26.47
CA LYS A 440 23.76 -23.68 25.19
C LYS A 440 24.85 -22.65 24.89
N ILE A 441 24.60 -21.37 25.19
CA ILE A 441 25.59 -20.30 25.02
C ILE A 441 26.77 -20.52 25.97
N ALA A 442 26.52 -20.86 27.24
CA ALA A 442 27.57 -21.18 28.20
C ALA A 442 28.41 -22.41 27.77
N GLU A 443 27.77 -23.44 27.23
CA GLU A 443 28.46 -24.63 26.69
C GLU A 443 29.31 -24.26 25.46
N LEU A 444 28.79 -23.44 24.55
CA LEU A 444 29.52 -22.94 23.39
C LEU A 444 30.69 -22.05 23.78
N GLU A 445 30.53 -21.16 24.77
CA GLU A 445 31.60 -20.33 25.30
C GLU A 445 32.72 -21.18 25.92
N LYS A 446 32.36 -22.24 26.64
CA LYS A 446 33.32 -23.21 27.19
C LYS A 446 34.08 -23.93 26.08
N GLN A 447 33.39 -24.40 25.04
CA GLN A 447 34.02 -25.04 23.87
C GLN A 447 34.94 -24.07 23.12
N LEU A 448 34.53 -22.80 23.00
CA LEU A 448 35.31 -21.78 22.32
C LEU A 448 36.56 -21.40 23.11
N GLN A 449 36.47 -21.39 24.44
CA GLN A 449 37.63 -21.20 25.32
C GLN A 449 38.58 -22.41 25.25
N GLU A 450 38.06 -23.62 25.19
CA GLU A 450 38.86 -24.84 25.03
C GLU A 450 39.57 -24.87 23.66
N MET A 451 38.89 -24.44 22.59
CA MET A 451 39.50 -24.26 21.27
C MET A 451 40.58 -23.19 21.28
N LYS A 452 40.37 -22.05 21.96
CA LYS A 452 41.40 -21.00 22.12
C LYS A 452 42.62 -21.52 22.86
N ASN A 453 42.43 -22.30 23.92
CA ASN A 453 43.53 -22.92 24.65
C ASN A 453 44.29 -23.93 23.78
N LYS A 454 43.58 -24.76 23.00
CA LYS A 454 44.20 -25.68 22.02
C LYS A 454 44.93 -24.92 20.91
N LEU A 455 44.42 -23.78 20.45
CA LEU A 455 45.07 -22.94 19.46
C LEU A 455 46.37 -22.36 20.03
N LYS A 456 46.34 -21.94 21.30
CA LYS A 456 47.51 -21.44 22.02
C LYS A 456 48.56 -22.53 22.21
N GLU A 457 48.15 -23.77 22.54
CA GLU A 457 49.04 -24.92 22.57
C GLU A 457 49.61 -25.29 21.19
N VAL A 458 48.88 -25.04 20.10
CA VAL A 458 49.36 -25.24 18.71
C VAL A 458 50.33 -24.13 18.29
N GLU A 459 50.10 -22.89 18.73
CA GLU A 459 51.04 -21.77 18.55
C GLU A 459 52.32 -21.98 19.35
N ASP A 460 52.22 -22.45 20.59
CA ASP A 460 53.36 -22.78 21.45
C ASP A 460 54.12 -24.05 20.98
N LYS A 461 53.49 -24.92 20.17
CA LYS A 461 54.10 -26.11 19.54
C LYS A 461 54.73 -25.86 18.17
N LYS A 462 54.76 -24.63 17.66
CA LYS A 462 55.67 -24.30 16.55
C LYS A 462 57.10 -24.22 17.10
N GLU A 463 57.71 -25.38 17.32
CA GLU A 463 59.17 -25.47 17.34
C GLU A 463 59.68 -24.92 16.00
N ILE A 464 60.33 -23.77 16.05
CA ILE A 464 61.08 -23.23 14.92
C ILE A 464 62.21 -24.23 14.66
N LYS A 465 62.07 -25.05 13.62
CA LYS A 465 63.15 -25.93 13.19
C LYS A 465 64.25 -25.06 12.59
N ILE A 466 65.32 -24.85 13.36
CA ILE A 466 66.49 -24.09 12.91
C ILE A 466 67.29 -25.01 11.97
N TYR A 467 67.29 -24.70 10.68
CA TYR A 467 68.08 -25.40 9.68
C TYR A 467 69.56 -25.08 9.88
N THR A 468 70.40 -26.12 9.84
CA THR A 468 71.86 -26.03 9.95
C THR A 468 72.52 -26.37 8.61
N VAL A 469 73.84 -26.26 8.53
CA VAL A 469 74.60 -26.48 7.29
C VAL A 469 74.40 -27.89 6.72
N GLU A 470 74.10 -28.86 7.57
CA GLU A 470 73.90 -30.28 7.23
C GLU A 470 72.57 -30.53 6.52
N ASP A 471 71.60 -29.63 6.68
CA ASP A 471 70.26 -29.72 6.08
C ASP A 471 70.22 -29.15 4.65
N ILE A 472 71.31 -28.56 4.16
CA ILE A 472 71.40 -27.93 2.84
C ILE A 472 71.71 -28.99 1.78
N ASP A 473 70.83 -29.14 0.78
CA ASP A 473 71.06 -30.04 -0.36
C ASP A 473 72.42 -29.73 -1.02
N PRO A 474 73.36 -30.70 -1.07
CA PRO A 474 74.67 -30.53 -1.68
C PRO A 474 74.65 -30.03 -3.13
N LYS A 475 73.56 -30.28 -3.87
CA LYS A 475 73.36 -29.80 -5.24
C LYS A 475 73.25 -28.29 -5.34
N LEU A 476 72.84 -27.60 -4.26
CA LEU A 476 72.75 -26.13 -4.22
C LEU A 476 74.11 -25.46 -3.98
N LEU A 477 75.12 -26.24 -3.56
CA LEU A 477 76.47 -25.80 -3.25
C LEU A 477 77.44 -26.02 -4.43
N VAL A 478 76.94 -25.84 -5.66
CA VAL A 478 77.71 -25.89 -6.90
C VAL A 478 77.73 -24.54 -7.61
N SER A 479 78.77 -24.30 -8.41
CA SER A 479 78.90 -23.13 -9.27
C SER A 479 77.90 -23.20 -10.43
N LYS A 480 77.71 -22.08 -11.16
CA LYS A 480 76.90 -22.06 -12.39
C LYS A 480 77.40 -23.03 -13.48
N SER A 481 78.65 -23.49 -13.37
CA SER A 481 79.26 -24.50 -14.25
C SER A 481 79.21 -25.93 -13.68
N GLY A 482 78.47 -26.16 -12.59
CA GLY A 482 78.26 -27.49 -11.99
C GLY A 482 79.39 -28.01 -11.10
N LYS A 483 80.46 -27.23 -10.86
CA LYS A 483 81.58 -27.64 -9.99
C LYS A 483 81.27 -27.33 -8.52
N LYS A 484 81.66 -28.25 -7.61
CA LYS A 484 81.47 -28.10 -6.17
C LYS A 484 82.19 -26.86 -5.64
N LEU A 485 81.47 -25.99 -4.92
CA LEU A 485 82.05 -24.78 -4.34
C LEU A 485 82.92 -25.13 -3.12
N THR A 486 84.03 -24.44 -2.94
CA THR A 486 84.96 -24.61 -1.81
C THR A 486 85.36 -23.25 -1.22
N GLY A 487 85.88 -23.24 0.02
CA GLY A 487 86.36 -22.03 0.69
C GLY A 487 85.29 -20.95 0.88
N ASN A 488 85.68 -19.67 0.71
CA ASN A 488 84.83 -18.51 1.02
C ASN A 488 83.55 -18.45 0.18
N ALA A 489 83.61 -18.84 -1.09
CA ALA A 489 82.45 -18.85 -1.98
C ALA A 489 81.36 -19.86 -1.56
N ARG A 490 81.77 -20.98 -0.96
CA ARG A 490 80.82 -21.95 -0.37
C ARG A 490 80.17 -21.38 0.89
N ARG A 491 80.96 -20.72 1.73
CA ARG A 491 80.54 -20.18 3.02
C ARG A 491 79.46 -19.09 2.86
N VAL A 492 79.69 -18.13 1.97
CA VAL A 492 78.72 -17.05 1.68
C VAL A 492 77.39 -17.60 1.14
N LYS A 493 77.46 -18.66 0.30
CA LYS A 493 76.26 -19.27 -0.28
C LYS A 493 75.46 -20.08 0.74
N ILE A 494 76.14 -20.76 1.66
CA ILE A 494 75.53 -21.42 2.82
C ILE A 494 74.82 -20.39 3.70
N GLU A 495 75.50 -19.31 4.07
CA GLU A 495 74.94 -18.25 4.92
C GLU A 495 73.69 -17.62 4.31
N LYS A 496 73.71 -17.35 3.00
CA LYS A 496 72.53 -16.85 2.28
C LYS A 496 71.36 -17.82 2.33
N ILE A 497 71.58 -19.10 2.03
CA ILE A 497 70.52 -20.12 2.02
C ILE A 497 69.92 -20.30 3.42
N LEU A 498 70.76 -20.38 4.46
CA LEU A 498 70.27 -20.48 5.84
C LEU A 498 69.50 -19.24 6.28
N SER A 499 69.90 -18.05 5.85
CA SER A 499 69.15 -16.82 6.15
C SER A 499 67.77 -16.75 5.50
N GLU A 500 67.57 -17.48 4.40
CA GLU A 500 66.28 -17.57 3.72
C GLU A 500 65.41 -18.69 4.29
N LEU A 501 66.01 -19.79 4.75
CA LEU A 501 65.30 -20.93 5.35
C LEU A 501 64.90 -20.73 6.82
N ASN A 502 65.65 -19.93 7.58
CA ASN A 502 65.40 -19.64 9.00
C ASN A 502 64.71 -18.29 9.24
N LYS A 503 64.07 -17.72 8.20
CA LYS A 503 63.25 -16.49 8.26
C LYS A 503 61.82 -16.82 8.62
#